data_AF-A0AAP9DQH0-F1
#
_entry.id   AF-A0AAP9DQH0-F1
#
_cell.length_a   1.000
_cell.length_b   1.000
_cell.length_c   1.000
_cell.angle_alpha   90.00
_cell.angle_beta   90.00
_cell.angle_gamma   90.00
#
_symmetry.space_group_name_H-M   'P 1'
#
loop_
_entity.id
_entity.type
_entity.pdbx_description
1 polymer ?
#
loop_
_entity_poly.entity_id
_entity_poly.type
_entity_poly.pdbx_seq_one_letter_code
_entity_poly.pdbx_strand_id
1 'polypeptide(L)'
;MKTAEVKVKNLAIQCYGVFENGEFITGSDSFDELIQRATGIAGEKDKNKCTIDPLKFTGTDENPIVEEGTVIMSFTNINGTVFIVNQLV
;
A
#
# COMPACT_ATOMS: atom_id res chain seq x y z
N MET A 1 3.96 7.11 39.86
CA MET A 1 3.11 7.51 38.72
C MET A 1 3.00 6.30 37.80
N LYS A 2 1.79 5.81 37.48
CA LYS A 2 1.64 4.78 36.43
C LYS A 2 1.80 5.50 35.10
N THR A 3 2.85 5.17 34.36
CA THR A 3 3.05 5.69 33.00
C THR A 3 1.90 5.21 32.15
N ALA A 4 1.11 6.13 31.60
CA ALA A 4 0.09 5.78 30.62
C ALA A 4 0.82 5.27 29.36
N GLU A 5 0.40 4.11 28.86
CA GLU A 5 0.91 3.58 27.61
C GLU A 5 0.45 4.50 26.46
N VAL A 6 1.41 5.01 25.67
CA VAL A 6 1.13 5.85 24.51
C VAL A 6 1.05 4.96 23.27
N LYS A 7 -0.10 4.94 22.62
CA LYS A 7 -0.26 4.30 21.30
C LYS A 7 0.21 5.26 20.22
N VAL A 8 1.19 4.85 19.42
CA VAL A 8 1.77 5.66 18.34
C VAL A 8 1.29 5.11 16.98
N LYS A 9 0.75 5.98 16.14
CA LYS A 9 0.51 5.73 14.71
C LYS A 9 1.44 6.62 13.91
N ASN A 10 2.52 6.06 13.37
CA ASN A 10 3.48 6.83 12.59
C ASN A 10 3.25 6.61 11.09
N LEU A 11 2.56 7.55 10.46
CA LEU A 11 2.27 7.53 9.03
C LEU A 11 3.30 8.33 8.21
N ALA A 12 4.24 9.01 8.87
CA ALA A 12 5.23 9.87 8.22
C ALA A 12 6.46 9.11 7.68
N ILE A 13 6.67 7.86 8.09
CA ILE A 13 7.79 7.03 7.59
C ILE A 13 7.46 6.45 6.20
N GLN A 14 6.17 6.32 5.87
CA GLN A 14 5.71 5.60 4.70
C GLN A 14 5.36 6.58 3.58
N CYS A 15 6.19 6.59 2.53
CA CYS A 15 5.90 7.38 1.33
C CYS A 15 4.97 6.63 0.36
N TYR A 16 4.88 5.31 0.47
CA TYR A 16 4.17 4.44 -0.47
C TYR A 16 3.37 3.36 0.26
N GLY A 17 2.29 2.90 -0.38
CA GLY A 17 1.45 1.81 0.11
C GLY A 17 0.98 0.90 -1.01
N VAL A 18 0.52 -0.29 -0.61
CA VAL A 18 -0.19 -1.22 -1.49
C VAL A 18 -1.67 -0.91 -1.44
N PHE A 19 -2.29 -0.79 -2.62
CA PHE A 19 -3.72 -0.61 -2.77
C PHE A 19 -4.32 -1.78 -3.56
N GLU A 20 -5.53 -2.19 -3.18
CA GLU A 20 -6.35 -3.16 -3.93
C GLU A 20 -7.67 -2.47 -4.25
N ASN A 21 -7.99 -2.32 -5.54
CA ASN A 21 -9.19 -1.59 -5.99
C ASN A 21 -9.33 -0.16 -5.41
N GLY A 22 -8.21 0.52 -5.18
CA GLY A 22 -8.15 1.87 -4.60
C GLY A 22 -8.28 1.95 -3.08
N GLU A 23 -8.44 0.80 -2.41
CA GLU A 23 -8.42 0.73 -0.94
C GLU A 23 -7.00 0.46 -0.43
N PHE A 24 -6.57 1.24 0.56
CA PHE A 24 -5.28 1.04 1.21
C PHE A 24 -5.24 -0.27 2.01
N ILE A 25 -4.29 -1.13 1.69
CA ILE A 25 -4.12 -2.43 2.37
C ILE A 25 -3.00 -2.36 3.41
N THR A 26 -1.82 -1.88 3.00
CA THR A 26 -0.64 -1.87 3.87
C THR A 26 0.44 -0.93 3.35
N GLY A 27 1.31 -0.46 4.24
CA GLY A 27 2.57 0.20 3.89
C GLY A 27 3.77 -0.61 4.42
N SER A 28 4.97 -0.19 4.02
CA SER A 28 6.23 -0.71 4.56
C SER A 28 7.31 0.36 4.48
N ASP A 29 8.32 0.21 5.34
CA ASP A 29 9.52 1.05 5.38
C ASP A 29 10.54 0.64 4.29
N SER A 30 10.29 -0.47 3.58
CA SER A 30 11.10 -0.98 2.47
C SER A 30 10.27 -1.13 1.21
N PHE A 31 10.81 -0.62 0.09
CA PHE A 31 10.16 -0.74 -1.21
C PHE A 31 10.14 -2.19 -1.72
N ASP A 32 11.18 -2.97 -1.44
CA ASP A 32 11.23 -4.40 -1.80
C ASP A 32 10.15 -5.20 -1.06
N GLU A 33 9.89 -4.86 0.20
CA GLU A 33 8.79 -5.48 0.95
C GLU A 33 7.43 -5.12 0.38
N LEU A 34 7.23 -3.87 -0.07
CA LEU A 34 5.99 -3.48 -0.76
C LEU A 34 5.77 -4.32 -2.01
N ILE A 35 6.80 -4.51 -2.84
CA ILE A 35 6.74 -5.34 -4.04
C ILE A 35 6.37 -6.78 -3.69
N GLN A 36 7.01 -7.37 -2.68
CA GLN A 36 6.70 -8.73 -2.23
C GLN A 36 5.26 -8.86 -1.73
N ARG A 37 4.79 -7.92 -0.91
CA ARG A 37 3.41 -7.91 -0.39
C ARG A 37 2.40 -7.74 -1.52
N ALA A 38 2.58 -6.76 -2.40
CA ALA A 38 1.71 -6.54 -3.54
C ALA A 38 1.65 -7.76 -4.48
N THR A 39 2.79 -8.44 -4.69
CA THR A 39 2.85 -9.69 -5.44
C THR A 39 2.05 -10.79 -4.77
N GLY A 40 2.19 -10.94 -3.44
CA GLY A 40 1.41 -11.90 -2.65
C GLY A 40 -0.09 -11.66 -2.78
N ILE A 41 -0.54 -10.43 -2.53
CA ILE A 41 -1.96 -10.04 -2.56
C ILE A 41 -2.54 -10.21 -3.98
N ALA A 42 -1.85 -9.73 -5.02
CA ALA A 42 -2.28 -9.94 -6.40
C ALA A 42 -2.37 -11.44 -6.74
N GLY A 43 -1.45 -12.25 -6.22
CA GLY A 43 -1.40 -13.70 -6.43
C GLY A 43 -2.57 -14.48 -5.82
N GLU A 44 -3.30 -13.93 -4.85
CA GLU A 44 -4.35 -14.66 -4.13
C GLU A 44 -5.56 -15.05 -4.99
N LYS A 45 -5.88 -14.24 -6.03
CA LYS A 45 -7.06 -14.45 -6.90
C LYS A 45 -6.70 -14.17 -8.36
N ASP A 46 -7.27 -14.95 -9.28
CA ASP A 46 -7.11 -14.68 -10.71
C ASP A 46 -7.74 -13.32 -11.07
N LYS A 47 -7.07 -12.58 -11.96
CA LYS A 47 -7.42 -11.20 -12.37
C LYS A 47 -7.41 -10.18 -11.24
N ASN A 48 -6.86 -10.50 -10.07
CA ASN A 48 -6.67 -9.50 -9.03
C ASN A 48 -5.67 -8.45 -9.49
N LYS A 49 -5.92 -7.20 -9.08
CA LYS A 49 -5.05 -6.07 -9.37
C LYS A 49 -4.71 -5.32 -8.09
N CYS A 50 -3.42 -5.21 -7.84
CA CYS A 50 -2.88 -4.36 -6.79
C CYS A 50 -1.98 -3.28 -7.39
N THR A 51 -1.80 -2.19 -6.67
CA THR A 51 -0.93 -1.08 -7.06
C THR A 51 -0.02 -0.68 -5.90
N ILE A 52 1.13 -0.10 -6.24
CA ILE A 52 1.98 0.61 -5.26
C ILE A 52 1.96 2.08 -5.64
N ASP A 53 1.47 2.90 -4.71
CA ASP A 53 1.17 4.31 -4.95
C ASP A 53 1.68 5.16 -3.79
N PRO A 54 2.02 6.44 -4.02
CA PRO A 54 2.31 7.37 -2.94
C PRO A 54 1.13 7.47 -1.98
N LEU A 55 1.41 7.49 -0.68
CA LEU A 55 0.37 7.74 0.31
C LEU A 55 -0.03 9.21 0.25
N LYS A 56 -1.32 9.46 0.04
CA LYS A 56 -1.91 10.79 0.18
C LYS A 56 -2.79 10.80 1.42
N PHE A 57 -2.57 11.76 2.31
CA PHE A 57 -3.33 11.88 3.55
C PHE A 57 -4.33 13.02 3.46
N THR A 58 -5.59 12.72 3.80
CA THR A 58 -6.67 13.70 4.00
C THR A 58 -7.33 13.47 5.36
N GLY A 59 -8.35 14.25 5.72
CA GLY A 59 -9.04 14.12 7.02
C GLY A 59 -8.43 14.97 8.14
N THR A 60 -8.42 14.45 9.37
CA THR A 60 -7.88 15.14 10.56
C THR A 60 -6.71 14.38 11.18
N ASP A 61 -5.98 15.01 12.09
CA ASP A 61 -4.85 14.38 12.79
C ASP A 61 -5.28 13.14 13.61
N GLU A 62 -6.50 13.15 14.15
CA GLU A 62 -7.06 12.02 14.91
C GLU A 62 -7.62 10.92 14.00
N ASN A 63 -8.09 11.29 12.80
CA ASN A 63 -8.70 10.38 11.83
C ASN A 63 -8.16 10.66 10.42
N PRO A 64 -6.89 10.32 10.14
CA PRO A 64 -6.33 10.48 8.81
C PRO A 64 -6.94 9.45 7.88
N ILE A 65 -7.26 9.88 6.67
CA ILE A 65 -7.73 9.05 5.57
C ILE A 65 -6.55 8.85 4.63
N VAL A 66 -6.27 7.60 4.26
CA VAL A 66 -5.24 7.26 3.28
C VAL A 66 -5.92 7.09 1.93
N GLU A 67 -5.57 7.97 1.00
CA GLU A 67 -6.04 7.95 -0.38
C GLU A 67 -4.96 7.38 -1.30
N GLU A 68 -5.42 6.73 -2.37
CA GLU A 68 -4.57 6.29 -3.48
C GLU A 68 -3.93 7.51 -4.15
N GLY A 69 -2.62 7.45 -4.34
CA GLY A 69 -1.84 8.45 -5.04
C GLY A 69 -1.79 8.23 -6.55
N THR A 70 -0.72 8.70 -7.18
CA THR A 70 -0.43 8.37 -8.59
C THR A 70 0.15 6.97 -8.67
N VAL A 71 -0.40 6.12 -9.54
CA VAL A 71 0.08 4.74 -9.63
C VAL A 71 1.52 4.66 -10.13
N ILE A 72 2.40 4.03 -9.34
CA ILE A 72 3.83 3.86 -9.68
C ILE A 72 4.07 2.46 -10.26
N MET A 73 3.45 1.45 -9.67
CA MET A 73 3.53 0.08 -10.17
C MET A 73 2.18 -0.59 -10.08
N SER A 74 1.88 -1.44 -11.07
CA SER A 74 0.71 -2.29 -11.08
C SER A 74 1.11 -3.76 -11.07
N PHE A 75 0.40 -4.55 -10.29
CA PHE A 75 0.53 -5.99 -10.13
C PHE A 75 -0.77 -6.62 -10.63
N THR A 76 -0.69 -7.56 -11.56
CA THR A 76 -1.90 -8.22 -12.08
C THR A 76 -1.66 -9.71 -12.21
N ASN A 77 -2.50 -10.50 -11.56
CA ASN A 77 -2.46 -11.95 -11.69
C ASN A 77 -3.27 -12.41 -12.91
N ILE A 78 -2.61 -13.11 -13.82
CA ILE A 78 -3.26 -13.74 -14.98
C ILE A 78 -2.85 -15.20 -14.98
N ASN A 79 -3.81 -16.10 -14.74
CA ASN A 79 -3.61 -17.55 -14.75
C ASN A 79 -2.46 -18.01 -13.82
N GLY A 80 -2.35 -17.44 -12.62
CA GLY A 80 -1.33 -17.80 -11.63
C GLY A 80 0.04 -17.14 -11.84
N THR A 81 0.16 -16.23 -12.80
CA THR A 81 1.37 -15.42 -13.01
C THR A 81 1.08 -13.97 -12.66
N VAL A 82 1.84 -13.40 -11.73
CA VAL A 82 1.76 -11.97 -11.39
C VAL A 82 2.68 -11.18 -12.30
N PHE A 83 2.09 -10.31 -13.12
CA PHE A 83 2.79 -9.36 -13.96
C PHE A 83 3.00 -8.06 -13.18
N ILE A 84 4.23 -7.56 -13.17
CA ILE A 84 4.61 -6.32 -12.51
C ILE A 84 5.01 -5.32 -13.59
N VAL A 85 4.34 -4.17 -13.64
CA VAL A 85 4.55 -3.15 -14.66
C VAL A 85 4.78 -1.80 -13.99
N ASN A 86 5.87 -1.12 -14.38
CA ASN A 86 6.12 0.26 -13.99
C ASN A 86 5.19 1.19 -14.78
N GLN A 87 4.54 2.11 -14.07
CA GLN A 87 3.56 3.06 -14.59
C GLN A 87 4.02 4.52 -14.51
N LEU A 88 5.25 4.77 -14.01
CA LEU A 88 5.89 6.08 -14.11
C LEU A 88 6.33 6.31 -15.56
N VAL A 89 5.57 7.13 -16.28
CA VAL A 89 5.86 7.60 -17.64
C VAL A 89 6.69 8.87 -17.62
#